data_AF-A0A6G2QE88-F1
#
_entry.id   AF-A0A6G2QE88-F1
#
_cell.length_a   1.000
_cell.length_b   1.000
_cell.length_c   1.000
_cell.angle_alpha   90.00
_cell.angle_beta   90.00
_cell.angle_gamma   90.00
#
_symmetry.space_group_name_H-M   'P 1'
#
loop_
_entity.id
_entity.type
_entity.pdbx_description
1 polymer ?
#
loop_
_entity_poly.entity_id
_entity_poly.type
_entity_poly.pdbx_seq_one_letter_code
_entity_poly.pdbx_strand_id
1 'polypeptide(L)'
;QHIFLSSMIRKFKSAGTLTDPGAVYDLADAATKALTVDDGLDTVKKLIGLASDVNKVPTKRMTFTTMQTAADPADDNRVVVGPGAKTLFATIADDQSLTTGSGGKSAAASATKKATTPSVPAAQIAVTVENGTAVTGRASAIATALTDQGFSSGTTTANAPSPSATTTLTYGDGQKGEAQTVAKALGLSGSHLKQGTGTGLTLVIGGDWASGTTFPGGSAGTADTKTAVSNAHASTADQAKACAKVSPYKTVTLNGVSMTPSEAYAEARNKPDSDS
;
A
#
# COMPACT_ATOMS: atom_id res chain seq x y z
N GLN A 1 8.29 -0.59 19.09
CA GLN A 1 7.19 -1.58 18.99
C GLN A 1 7.32 -2.53 17.79
N HIS A 2 7.88 -2.09 16.65
CA HIS A 2 8.03 -2.94 15.44
C HIS A 2 8.77 -4.27 15.68
N ILE A 3 9.78 -4.30 16.56
CA ILE A 3 10.51 -5.53 16.90
C ILE A 3 9.57 -6.59 17.49
N PHE A 4 8.74 -6.21 18.47
CA PHE A 4 7.77 -7.12 19.09
C PHE A 4 6.79 -7.67 18.06
N LEU A 5 6.22 -6.79 17.23
CA LEU A 5 5.24 -7.16 16.21
C LEU A 5 5.86 -8.08 15.14
N SER A 6 7.12 -7.83 14.77
CA SER A 6 7.87 -8.69 13.85
C SER A 6 8.15 -10.07 14.46
N SER A 7 8.51 -10.15 15.75
CA SER A 7 8.71 -11.42 16.46
C SER A 7 7.41 -12.20 16.56
N MET A 8 6.30 -11.54 16.87
CA MET A 8 4.97 -12.15 16.93
C MET A 8 4.56 -12.75 15.58
N ILE A 9 4.74 -12.02 14.47
CA ILE A 9 4.47 -12.55 13.13
C ILE A 9 5.37 -13.75 12.82
N ARG A 10 6.68 -13.66 13.09
CA ARG A 10 7.61 -14.79 12.85
C ARG A 10 7.20 -16.01 13.67
N LYS A 11 6.78 -15.81 14.92
CA LYS A 11 6.32 -16.87 15.80
C LYS A 11 5.04 -17.52 15.28
N PHE A 12 4.05 -16.70 14.96
CA PHE A 12 2.79 -17.14 14.36
C PHE A 12 3.02 -17.96 13.08
N LYS A 13 3.97 -17.53 12.24
CA LYS A 13 4.31 -18.20 10.98
C LYS A 13 5.25 -19.41 11.13
N SER A 14 5.80 -19.65 12.31
CA SER A 14 6.67 -20.79 12.56
C SER A 14 5.85 -22.08 12.45
N ALA A 15 6.47 -23.12 11.88
CA ALA A 15 5.77 -24.34 11.48
C ALA A 15 4.95 -24.97 12.62
N GLY A 16 5.41 -24.89 13.87
CA GLY A 16 4.75 -25.51 15.02
C GLY A 16 3.36 -24.96 15.38
N THR A 17 3.06 -23.68 15.11
CA THR A 17 1.78 -23.06 15.51
C THR A 17 0.68 -23.25 14.47
N LEU A 18 1.03 -23.35 13.18
CA LEU A 18 0.06 -23.46 12.07
C LEU A 18 -0.23 -24.90 11.65
N THR A 19 0.63 -25.85 12.00
CA THR A 19 0.42 -27.28 11.68
C THR A 19 -0.26 -28.06 12.80
N ASP A 20 -0.50 -27.45 13.96
CA ASP A 20 -1.23 -28.03 15.08
C ASP A 20 -2.66 -27.44 15.14
N PRO A 21 -3.70 -28.19 14.74
CA PRO A 21 -5.08 -27.73 14.78
C PRO A 21 -5.57 -27.32 16.17
N GLY A 22 -5.04 -27.93 17.24
CA GLY A 22 -5.38 -27.61 18.62
C GLY A 22 -4.81 -26.26 19.03
N ALA A 23 -3.51 -26.05 18.78
CA ALA A 23 -2.84 -24.78 19.07
C ALA A 23 -3.45 -23.60 18.28
N VAL A 24 -3.87 -23.81 17.03
CA VAL A 24 -4.58 -22.80 16.22
C VAL A 24 -5.91 -22.42 16.85
N TYR A 25 -6.67 -23.40 17.37
CA TYR A 25 -7.97 -23.17 17.98
C TYR A 25 -7.84 -22.42 19.32
N ASP A 26 -6.93 -22.86 20.19
CA ASP A 26 -6.68 -22.21 21.49
C ASP A 26 -6.19 -20.77 21.32
N LEU A 27 -5.35 -20.51 20.31
CA LEU A 27 -4.91 -19.17 19.97
C LEU A 27 -6.07 -18.29 19.49
N ALA A 28 -6.96 -18.83 18.66
CA ALA A 28 -8.13 -18.11 18.16
C ALA A 28 -9.13 -17.79 19.29
N ASP A 29 -9.39 -18.74 20.19
CA ASP A 29 -10.25 -18.55 21.36
C ASP A 29 -9.67 -17.50 22.32
N ALA A 30 -8.37 -17.58 22.63
CA ALA A 30 -7.68 -16.57 23.43
C ALA A 30 -7.75 -15.17 22.79
N ALA A 31 -7.58 -15.08 21.46
CA ALA A 31 -7.69 -13.82 20.73
C ALA A 31 -9.11 -13.22 20.82
N THR A 32 -10.16 -14.03 20.69
CA THR A 32 -11.55 -13.55 20.84
C THR A 32 -11.91 -13.12 22.26
N LYS A 33 -11.25 -13.66 23.28
CA LYS A 33 -11.42 -13.23 24.69
C LYS A 33 -10.61 -11.98 25.03
N ALA A 34 -9.48 -11.77 24.36
CA ALA A 34 -8.56 -10.66 24.61
C ALA A 34 -8.86 -9.41 23.76
N LEU A 35 -9.63 -9.53 22.68
CA LEU A 35 -9.89 -8.47 21.72
C LEU A 35 -11.40 -8.24 21.55
N THR A 36 -11.83 -6.99 21.70
CA THR A 36 -13.14 -6.57 21.19
C THR A 36 -13.03 -6.40 19.69
N VAL A 37 -13.72 -7.26 18.92
CA VAL A 37 -13.70 -7.22 17.46
C VAL A 37 -14.94 -6.51 16.93
N ASP A 38 -14.77 -5.78 15.83
CA ASP A 38 -15.86 -5.16 15.08
C ASP A 38 -16.76 -6.24 14.44
N ASP A 39 -18.02 -5.92 14.16
CA ASP A 39 -19.01 -6.84 13.55
C ASP A 39 -18.50 -7.45 12.22
N GLY A 40 -17.61 -6.73 11.52
CA GLY A 40 -16.93 -7.23 10.32
C GLY A 40 -15.97 -8.42 10.55
N LEU A 41 -15.52 -8.66 11.79
CA LEU A 41 -14.57 -9.72 12.19
C LEU A 41 -15.05 -10.53 13.41
N ASP A 42 -16.32 -10.40 13.78
CA ASP A 42 -17.02 -11.00 14.93
C ASP A 42 -17.02 -12.53 15.05
N THR A 43 -16.53 -13.26 14.04
CA THR A 43 -16.52 -14.71 14.04
C THR A 43 -15.12 -15.28 13.96
N VAL A 44 -14.91 -16.37 14.71
CA VAL A 44 -13.68 -17.18 14.69
C VAL A 44 -13.27 -17.54 13.27
N LYS A 45 -14.22 -17.86 12.39
CA LYS A 45 -13.96 -18.20 10.98
C LYS A 45 -13.38 -17.03 10.17
N LYS A 46 -13.87 -15.80 10.37
CA LYS A 46 -13.34 -14.60 9.70
C LYS A 46 -11.93 -14.26 10.20
N LEU A 47 -11.68 -14.43 11.51
CA LEU A 47 -10.35 -14.28 12.10
C LEU A 47 -9.35 -15.31 11.54
N ILE A 48 -9.76 -16.58 11.40
CA ILE A 48 -8.95 -17.62 10.74
C ILE A 48 -8.69 -17.27 9.27
N GLY A 49 -9.69 -16.74 8.56
CA GLY A 49 -9.54 -16.27 7.18
C GLY A 49 -8.49 -15.17 7.05
N LEU A 50 -8.59 -14.13 7.89
CA LEU A 50 -7.60 -13.05 7.96
C LEU A 50 -6.21 -13.58 8.29
N ALA A 51 -6.09 -14.46 9.27
CA ALA A 51 -4.83 -15.08 9.66
C ALA A 51 -4.20 -15.91 8.51
N SER A 52 -5.04 -16.62 7.74
CA SER A 52 -4.62 -17.35 6.53
C SER A 52 -4.12 -16.41 5.44
N ASP A 53 -4.79 -15.28 5.20
CA ASP A 53 -4.36 -14.29 4.22
C ASP A 53 -3.04 -13.61 4.63
N VAL A 54 -2.88 -13.29 5.90
CA VAL A 54 -1.62 -12.81 6.47
C VAL A 54 -0.51 -13.87 6.31
N ASN A 55 -0.80 -15.15 6.52
CA ASN A 55 0.18 -16.22 6.39
C ASN A 55 0.75 -16.35 4.96
N LYS A 56 -0.07 -16.10 3.94
CA LYS A 56 0.33 -16.12 2.52
C LYS A 56 1.40 -15.07 2.19
N VAL A 57 1.52 -13.98 2.96
CA VAL A 57 2.48 -12.91 2.68
C VAL A 57 3.85 -13.22 3.30
N PRO A 58 4.95 -13.34 2.52
CA PRO A 58 6.28 -13.57 3.07
C PRO A 58 6.71 -12.48 4.05
N THR A 59 7.45 -12.84 5.11
CA THR A 59 7.90 -11.87 6.15
C THR A 59 8.74 -10.73 5.57
N LYS A 60 9.56 -11.01 4.54
CA LYS A 60 10.31 -10.01 3.77
C LYS A 60 9.44 -8.99 3.00
N ARG A 61 8.14 -9.25 2.88
CA ARG A 61 7.15 -8.39 2.22
C ARG A 61 6.18 -7.73 3.21
N MET A 62 6.31 -8.01 4.50
CA MET A 62 5.55 -7.35 5.55
C MET A 62 6.38 -6.21 6.12
N THR A 63 5.91 -4.98 5.92
CA THR A 63 6.60 -3.77 6.39
C THR A 63 5.84 -3.15 7.55
N PHE A 64 6.53 -2.91 8.65
CA PHE A 64 6.04 -2.12 9.77
C PHE A 64 6.58 -0.70 9.65
N THR A 65 5.69 0.29 9.79
CA THR A 65 6.01 1.71 9.68
C THR A 65 5.25 2.48 10.76
N THR A 66 5.84 3.58 11.22
CA THR A 66 5.20 4.53 12.14
C THR A 66 4.77 5.74 11.32
N MET A 67 3.51 6.17 11.50
CA MET A 67 3.03 7.42 10.90
C MET A 67 3.90 8.58 11.38
N GLN A 68 4.42 9.38 10.45
CA GLN A 68 5.25 10.53 10.79
C GLN A 68 4.42 11.59 11.51
N THR A 69 4.93 12.08 12.63
CA THR A 69 4.32 13.14 13.43
C THR A 69 5.25 14.36 13.51
N ALA A 70 4.69 15.51 13.88
CA ALA A 70 5.44 16.73 14.21
C ALA A 70 4.95 17.25 15.58
N ALA A 71 5.76 18.06 16.26
CA ALA A 71 5.33 18.72 17.49
C ALA A 71 4.16 19.66 17.19
N ASP A 72 3.17 19.71 18.09
CA ASP A 72 2.08 20.67 17.99
C ASP A 72 2.59 22.07 18.38
N PRO A 73 2.49 23.09 17.49
CA PRO A 73 2.92 24.45 17.82
C PRO A 73 2.17 25.09 18.99
N ALA A 74 1.00 24.54 19.38
CA ALA A 74 0.15 25.07 20.44
C ALA A 74 0.28 24.32 21.78
N ASP A 75 0.83 23.10 21.80
CA ASP A 75 0.94 22.27 23.02
C ASP A 75 2.11 21.28 22.90
N ASP A 76 3.19 21.51 23.66
CA ASP A 76 4.38 20.66 23.64
C ASP A 76 4.13 19.21 24.11
N ASN A 77 2.98 18.92 24.73
CA ASN A 77 2.58 17.56 25.10
C ASN A 77 1.78 16.84 24.00
N ARG A 78 1.65 17.44 22.81
CA ARG A 78 0.89 16.90 21.69
C ARG A 78 1.74 16.78 20.44
N VAL A 79 1.23 15.95 19.53
CA VAL A 79 1.79 15.77 18.20
C VAL A 79 0.70 15.97 17.16
N VAL A 80 1.09 16.57 16.04
CA VAL A 80 0.25 16.75 14.85
C VAL A 80 0.76 15.86 13.71
N VAL A 81 -0.06 15.71 12.68
CA VAL A 81 0.29 14.95 11.48
C VAL A 81 1.51 15.57 10.80
N GLY A 82 2.57 14.79 10.67
CA GLY A 82 3.82 15.25 10.05
C GLY A 82 3.71 15.35 8.52
N PRO A 83 4.60 16.12 7.87
CA PRO A 83 4.57 16.31 6.41
C PRO A 83 4.60 15.01 5.59
N GLY A 84 5.35 14.00 6.07
CA GLY A 84 5.50 12.70 5.40
C GLY A 84 4.28 11.77 5.50
N ALA A 85 3.36 12.02 6.44
CA ALA A 85 2.23 11.13 6.67
C ALA A 85 1.24 11.13 5.50
N LYS A 86 1.05 12.27 4.82
CA LYS A 86 0.19 12.36 3.63
C LYS A 86 0.72 11.46 2.51
N THR A 87 2.03 11.49 2.29
CA THR A 87 2.70 10.64 1.30
C THR A 87 2.59 9.16 1.69
N LEU A 88 2.76 8.83 2.97
CA LEU A 88 2.59 7.47 3.47
C LEU A 88 1.18 6.92 3.17
N PHE A 89 0.13 7.67 3.53
CA PHE A 89 -1.26 7.23 3.29
C PHE A 89 -1.64 7.21 1.80
N ALA A 90 -1.14 8.15 1.00
CA ALA A 90 -1.33 8.11 -0.45
C ALA A 90 -0.68 6.85 -1.05
N THR A 91 0.53 6.51 -0.62
CA THR A 91 1.24 5.29 -1.05
C THR A 91 0.45 4.02 -0.68
N ILE A 92 -0.21 4.00 0.49
CA ILE A 92 -1.09 2.91 0.91
C ILE A 92 -2.36 2.86 0.05
N ALA A 93 -3.03 4.00 -0.15
CA ALA A 93 -4.24 4.09 -0.96
C ALA A 93 -4.01 3.69 -2.42
N ASP A 94 -2.79 3.92 -2.92
CA ASP A 94 -2.35 3.55 -4.27
C ASP A 94 -1.83 2.10 -4.38
N ASP A 95 -1.97 1.27 -3.33
CA ASP A 95 -1.46 -0.10 -3.27
C ASP A 95 0.05 -0.23 -3.58
N GLN A 96 0.84 0.79 -3.25
CA GLN A 96 2.28 0.81 -3.50
C GLN A 96 3.05 0.15 -2.35
N SER A 97 4.09 -0.61 -2.68
CA SER A 97 4.88 -1.34 -1.68
C SER A 97 5.73 -0.42 -0.81
N LEU A 98 5.57 -0.53 0.50
CA LEU A 98 6.42 0.17 1.49
C LEU A 98 7.77 -0.53 1.78
N THR A 99 8.08 -1.64 1.09
CA THR A 99 9.30 -2.42 1.37
C THR A 99 10.56 -1.68 0.86
N THR A 100 11.50 -1.36 1.75
CA THR A 100 12.76 -0.67 1.43
C THR A 100 13.98 -1.58 1.35
N GLY A 101 13.83 -2.88 1.65
CA GLY A 101 14.91 -3.85 1.66
C GLY A 101 15.32 -4.29 0.24
N SER A 102 16.62 -4.56 0.06
CA SER A 102 17.25 -5.12 -1.14
C SER A 102 16.85 -6.59 -1.40
N GLY A 103 15.55 -6.89 -1.37
CA GLY A 103 14.96 -8.13 -1.82
C GLY A 103 14.32 -7.89 -3.18
N GLY A 104 15.10 -8.04 -4.25
CA GLY A 104 14.57 -7.98 -5.60
C GLY A 104 13.32 -8.84 -5.76
N LYS A 105 12.30 -8.22 -6.37
CA LYS A 105 11.08 -8.78 -6.96
C LYS A 105 9.87 -9.02 -6.03
N SER A 106 8.93 -8.08 -6.07
CA SER A 106 7.56 -8.36 -6.54
C SER A 106 7.13 -7.35 -7.60
N ALA A 107 7.94 -7.26 -8.66
CA ALA A 107 7.51 -7.00 -10.02
C ALA A 107 8.21 -8.05 -10.90
N ALA A 108 7.91 -9.33 -10.67
CA ALA A 108 8.38 -10.42 -11.52
C ALA A 108 7.51 -11.67 -11.34
N ALA A 109 6.28 -11.58 -11.85
CA ALA A 109 5.66 -12.69 -12.54
C ALA A 109 5.23 -12.17 -13.92
N SER A 110 6.23 -11.70 -14.68
CA SER A 110 6.29 -11.52 -16.14
C SER A 110 7.56 -10.75 -16.47
N ALA A 111 8.71 -11.29 -16.07
CA ALA A 111 10.02 -10.83 -16.50
C ALA A 111 10.73 -11.97 -17.23
N THR A 112 10.07 -12.47 -18.28
CA THR A 112 10.66 -13.32 -19.32
C THR A 112 10.60 -12.59 -20.66
N LYS A 113 11.18 -11.40 -20.65
CA LYS A 113 11.89 -10.75 -21.76
C LYS A 113 12.24 -9.37 -21.23
N LYS A 114 13.53 -9.06 -21.21
CA LYS A 114 13.98 -7.71 -21.46
C LYS A 114 13.49 -7.35 -22.87
N ALA A 115 12.22 -6.99 -22.99
CA ALA A 115 11.81 -6.06 -24.01
C ALA A 115 12.16 -4.71 -23.38
N THR A 116 13.11 -4.03 -24.00
CA THR A 116 12.99 -2.58 -24.13
C THR A 116 11.59 -2.31 -24.67
N THR A 117 10.58 -2.18 -23.80
CA THR A 117 9.35 -1.53 -24.24
C THR A 117 9.78 -0.12 -24.53
N PRO A 118 9.71 0.36 -25.78
CA PRO A 118 9.97 1.75 -26.03
C PRO A 118 8.99 2.51 -25.14
N SER A 119 9.51 3.36 -24.25
CA SER A 119 8.70 4.48 -23.80
C SER A 119 8.38 5.23 -25.08
N VAL A 120 7.21 4.96 -25.67
CA VAL A 120 6.77 5.67 -26.86
C VAL A 120 6.85 7.14 -26.49
N PRO A 121 7.66 7.96 -27.19
CA PRO A 121 7.83 9.35 -26.82
C PRO A 121 6.45 10.01 -26.73
N ALA A 122 6.20 10.77 -25.67
CA ALA A 122 4.90 11.43 -25.45
C ALA A 122 4.45 12.20 -26.70
N ALA A 123 5.40 12.85 -27.39
CA ALA A 123 5.19 13.59 -28.63
C ALA A 123 4.59 12.76 -29.79
N GLN A 124 4.69 11.44 -29.75
CA GLN A 124 4.12 10.53 -30.76
C GLN A 124 2.72 10.01 -30.37
N ILE A 125 2.27 10.28 -29.15
CA ILE A 125 1.01 9.75 -28.61
C ILE A 125 -0.08 10.81 -28.76
N ALA A 126 -1.04 10.56 -29.65
CA ALA A 126 -2.25 11.35 -29.78
C ALA A 126 -3.40 10.69 -29.00
N VAL A 127 -4.16 11.48 -28.26
CA VAL A 127 -5.29 11.02 -27.43
C VAL A 127 -6.57 11.75 -27.85
N THR A 128 -7.66 11.01 -28.02
CA THR A 128 -8.99 11.59 -28.13
C THR A 128 -9.57 11.76 -26.73
N VAL A 129 -9.67 13.00 -26.25
CA VAL A 129 -10.22 13.32 -24.93
C VAL A 129 -11.70 13.62 -25.05
N GLU A 130 -12.54 12.78 -24.47
CA GLU A 130 -13.99 12.89 -24.49
C GLU A 130 -14.54 13.37 -23.15
N ASN A 131 -15.42 14.37 -23.19
CA ASN A 131 -16.14 14.84 -22.01
C ASN A 131 -17.39 13.99 -21.77
N GLY A 132 -17.37 13.12 -20.76
CA GLY A 132 -18.53 12.38 -20.27
C GLY A 132 -19.24 13.07 -19.09
N THR A 133 -18.89 14.31 -18.78
CA THR A 133 -19.44 15.08 -17.65
C THR A 133 -20.35 16.22 -18.11
N ALA A 134 -21.09 16.83 -17.18
CA ALA A 134 -21.83 18.07 -17.43
C ALA A 134 -20.95 19.34 -17.39
N VAL A 135 -19.65 19.21 -17.13
CA VAL A 135 -18.74 20.35 -16.97
C VAL A 135 -18.28 20.84 -18.35
N THR A 136 -18.64 22.07 -18.71
CA THR A 136 -18.22 22.69 -19.97
C THR A 136 -16.69 22.82 -20.03
N GLY A 137 -16.10 22.48 -21.17
CA GLY A 137 -14.66 22.64 -21.41
C GLY A 137 -13.77 21.60 -20.74
N ARG A 138 -14.33 20.56 -20.10
CA ARG A 138 -13.56 19.57 -19.35
C ARG A 138 -12.54 18.81 -20.20
N ALA A 139 -12.95 18.34 -21.38
CA ALA A 139 -12.04 17.68 -22.32
C ALA A 139 -10.91 18.60 -22.79
N SER A 140 -11.20 19.88 -23.03
CA SER A 140 -10.20 20.87 -23.42
C SER A 140 -9.16 21.10 -22.33
N ALA A 141 -9.57 21.24 -21.07
CA ALA A 141 -8.64 21.39 -19.95
C ALA A 141 -7.64 20.22 -19.84
N ILE A 142 -8.09 18.99 -20.04
CA ILE A 142 -7.22 17.80 -20.00
C ILE A 142 -6.38 17.66 -21.26
N ALA A 143 -6.92 17.95 -22.44
CA ALA A 143 -6.18 17.94 -23.69
C ALA A 143 -5.02 18.95 -23.65
N THR A 144 -5.25 20.17 -23.17
CA THR A 144 -4.22 21.18 -22.97
C THR A 144 -3.14 20.71 -21.99
N ALA A 145 -3.55 20.11 -20.87
CA ALA A 145 -2.58 19.59 -19.90
C ALA A 145 -1.70 18.46 -20.47
N LEU A 146 -2.26 17.59 -21.32
CA LEU A 146 -1.49 16.58 -22.04
C LEU A 146 -0.50 17.22 -23.01
N THR A 147 -0.92 18.20 -23.81
CA THR A 147 -0.01 18.89 -24.73
C THR A 147 1.09 19.67 -24.00
N ASP A 148 0.79 20.29 -22.86
CA ASP A 148 1.77 20.98 -22.00
C ASP A 148 2.80 20.01 -21.41
N GLN A 149 2.41 18.75 -21.18
CA GLN A 149 3.30 17.66 -20.77
C GLN A 149 4.08 17.03 -21.95
N GLY A 150 3.95 17.57 -23.15
CA GLY A 150 4.71 17.14 -24.34
C GLY A 150 4.07 15.99 -25.11
N PHE A 151 2.77 15.74 -24.94
CA PHE A 151 2.03 14.81 -25.79
C PHE A 151 1.78 15.38 -27.19
N SER A 152 1.43 14.53 -28.15
CA SER A 152 1.23 14.93 -29.54
C SER A 152 0.23 16.07 -29.67
N SER A 153 0.54 17.05 -30.51
CA SER A 153 -0.39 18.11 -30.92
C SER A 153 -1.61 17.58 -31.69
N GLY A 154 -1.59 16.30 -32.10
CA GLY A 154 -2.74 15.58 -32.64
C GLY A 154 -3.76 15.13 -31.58
N THR A 155 -3.59 15.51 -30.31
CA THR A 155 -4.59 15.26 -29.25
C THR A 155 -5.85 16.08 -29.54
N THR A 156 -7.00 15.42 -29.62
CA THR A 156 -8.28 16.04 -29.98
C THR A 156 -9.28 15.99 -28.84
N THR A 157 -10.28 16.86 -28.88
CA THR A 157 -11.36 16.90 -27.90
C THR A 157 -12.70 16.55 -28.54
N ALA A 158 -13.54 15.81 -27.82
CA ALA A 158 -14.93 15.54 -28.20
C ALA A 158 -15.84 15.49 -26.95
N ASN A 159 -17.14 15.34 -27.17
CA ASN A 159 -18.09 14.97 -26.12
C ASN A 159 -18.39 13.48 -26.23
N ALA A 160 -18.47 12.79 -25.10
CA ALA A 160 -18.84 11.38 -25.09
C ALA A 160 -20.30 11.22 -25.56
N PRO A 161 -20.67 10.10 -26.24
CA PRO A 161 -22.03 9.87 -26.72
C PRO A 161 -23.08 9.79 -25.60
N SER A 162 -22.65 9.45 -24.38
CA SER A 162 -23.48 9.37 -23.18
C SER A 162 -22.68 9.82 -21.94
N PRO A 163 -23.33 10.35 -20.90
CA PRO A 163 -22.66 10.65 -19.65
C PRO A 163 -21.97 9.42 -19.05
N SER A 164 -20.78 9.60 -18.49
CA SER A 164 -20.04 8.55 -17.80
C SER A 164 -19.86 8.92 -16.32
N ALA A 165 -20.13 7.97 -15.42
CA ALA A 165 -19.81 8.14 -14.01
C ALA A 165 -18.31 7.96 -13.71
N THR A 166 -17.61 7.17 -14.54
CA THR A 166 -16.22 6.77 -14.28
C THR A 166 -15.30 7.15 -15.44
N THR A 167 -14.07 7.55 -15.10
CA THR A 167 -13.04 7.89 -16.09
C THR A 167 -12.41 6.62 -16.63
N THR A 168 -12.37 6.47 -17.95
CA THR A 168 -11.82 5.29 -18.62
C THR A 168 -10.92 5.69 -19.78
N LEU A 169 -9.72 5.13 -19.84
CA LEU A 169 -8.80 5.21 -20.96
C LEU A 169 -8.90 3.92 -21.79
N THR A 170 -9.56 4.02 -22.94
CA THR A 170 -9.66 2.92 -23.89
C THR A 170 -8.50 2.96 -24.89
N TYR A 171 -7.87 1.83 -25.17
CA TYR A 171 -6.76 1.73 -26.13
C TYR A 171 -6.97 0.60 -27.13
N GLY A 172 -6.52 0.82 -28.37
CA GLY A 172 -6.56 -0.19 -29.44
C GLY A 172 -5.53 -1.30 -29.28
N ASP A 173 -5.61 -2.30 -30.15
CA ASP A 173 -4.65 -3.41 -30.14
C ASP A 173 -3.21 -2.92 -30.37
N GLY A 174 -2.26 -3.49 -29.62
CA GLY A 174 -0.85 -3.06 -29.65
C GLY A 174 -0.54 -1.74 -28.94
N GLN A 175 -1.52 -0.94 -28.50
CA GLN A 175 -1.31 0.42 -27.97
C GLN A 175 -1.24 0.51 -26.43
N LYS A 176 -0.97 -0.63 -25.78
CA LYS A 176 -0.95 -0.72 -24.32
C LYS A 176 0.15 0.13 -23.69
N GLY A 177 1.31 0.26 -24.36
CA GLY A 177 2.44 1.03 -23.86
C GLY A 177 2.18 2.54 -23.87
N GLU A 178 1.54 3.02 -24.93
CA GLU A 178 1.06 4.39 -25.09
C GLU A 178 0.01 4.70 -24.03
N ALA A 179 -0.94 3.78 -23.82
CA ALA A 179 -1.99 3.94 -22.81
C ALA A 179 -1.41 4.05 -21.40
N GLN A 180 -0.40 3.25 -21.07
CA GLN A 180 0.31 3.35 -19.79
C GLN A 180 1.06 4.68 -19.64
N THR A 181 1.60 5.22 -20.73
CA THR A 181 2.30 6.52 -20.73
C THR A 181 1.32 7.66 -20.45
N VAL A 182 0.16 7.68 -21.11
CA VAL A 182 -0.94 8.63 -20.85
C VAL A 182 -1.47 8.48 -19.43
N ALA A 183 -1.70 7.24 -18.99
CA ALA A 183 -2.21 6.97 -17.65
C ALA A 183 -1.28 7.53 -16.57
N LYS A 184 0.03 7.30 -16.70
CA LYS A 184 1.03 7.83 -15.77
C LYS A 184 1.06 9.36 -15.73
N ALA A 185 0.94 10.02 -16.89
CA ALA A 185 0.90 11.48 -17.00
C ALA A 185 -0.31 12.10 -16.30
N LEU A 186 -1.44 11.40 -16.33
CA LEU A 186 -2.71 11.84 -15.75
C LEU A 186 -2.96 11.31 -14.32
N GLY A 187 -2.07 10.45 -13.80
CA GLY A 187 -2.25 9.77 -12.52
C GLY A 187 -3.26 8.62 -12.56
N LEU A 188 -3.72 8.17 -13.73
CA LEU A 188 -4.66 7.04 -13.82
C LEU A 188 -3.97 5.72 -13.45
N SER A 189 -4.60 4.92 -12.59
CA SER A 189 -4.15 3.57 -12.30
C SER A 189 -4.56 2.60 -13.41
N GLY A 190 -4.01 1.38 -13.39
CA GLY A 190 -4.29 0.34 -14.38
C GLY A 190 -5.77 -0.08 -14.47
N SER A 191 -6.58 0.18 -13.43
CA SER A 191 -8.02 -0.14 -13.44
C SER A 191 -8.83 0.76 -14.40
N HIS A 192 -8.30 1.92 -14.75
CA HIS A 192 -8.93 2.82 -15.72
C HIS A 192 -8.61 2.45 -17.18
N LEU A 193 -7.67 1.51 -17.42
CA LEU A 193 -7.25 1.13 -18.76
C LEU A 193 -8.07 -0.04 -19.27
N LYS A 194 -8.71 0.15 -20.43
CA LYS A 194 -9.52 -0.88 -21.08
C LYS A 194 -9.05 -1.09 -22.51
N GLN A 195 -8.75 -2.32 -22.89
CA GLN A 195 -8.51 -2.62 -24.30
C GLN A 195 -9.85 -2.59 -25.05
N GLY A 196 -9.90 -1.85 -26.15
CA GLY A 196 -11.02 -1.77 -27.08
C GLY A 196 -10.70 -2.45 -28.41
N THR A 197 -11.71 -2.53 -29.28
CA THR A 197 -11.59 -3.04 -30.66
C THR A 197 -11.26 -1.94 -31.68
N GLY A 198 -11.28 -0.67 -31.25
CA GLY A 198 -10.93 0.47 -32.08
C GLY A 198 -9.41 0.65 -32.27
N THR A 199 -9.04 1.68 -33.02
CA THR A 199 -7.66 2.14 -33.14
C THR A 199 -7.50 3.47 -32.39
N GLY A 200 -6.35 3.68 -31.77
CA GLY A 200 -6.06 4.91 -31.02
C GLY A 200 -6.33 4.80 -29.52
N LEU A 201 -6.11 5.92 -28.83
CA LEU A 201 -6.36 6.10 -27.41
C LEU A 201 -7.54 7.05 -27.24
N THR A 202 -8.57 6.62 -26.52
CA THR A 202 -9.74 7.43 -26.18
C THR A 202 -9.87 7.53 -24.67
N LEU A 203 -9.74 8.74 -24.13
CA LEU A 203 -9.93 9.05 -22.72
C LEU A 203 -11.33 9.63 -22.51
N VAL A 204 -12.23 8.87 -21.90
CA VAL A 204 -13.54 9.37 -21.48
C VAL A 204 -13.45 9.86 -20.05
N ILE A 205 -13.68 11.15 -19.82
CA ILE A 205 -13.68 11.78 -18.49
C ILE A 205 -15.05 11.57 -17.84
N GLY A 206 -15.07 10.88 -16.70
CA GLY A 206 -16.29 10.60 -15.94
C GLY A 206 -16.57 11.60 -14.81
N GLY A 207 -17.72 11.46 -14.17
CA GLY A 207 -18.14 12.26 -13.01
C GLY A 207 -17.21 12.15 -11.80
N ASP A 208 -16.38 11.11 -11.74
CA ASP A 208 -15.29 10.92 -10.77
C ASP A 208 -14.11 11.90 -10.95
N TRP A 209 -14.06 12.66 -12.05
CA TRP A 209 -12.99 13.63 -12.33
C TRP A 209 -13.53 14.99 -12.77
N ALA A 210 -14.29 15.63 -11.88
CA ALA A 210 -14.97 16.89 -12.15
C ALA A 210 -14.04 18.12 -12.31
N SER A 211 -12.82 18.10 -11.75
CA SER A 211 -11.91 19.25 -11.75
C SER A 211 -10.42 18.85 -11.74
N GLY A 212 -9.52 19.83 -11.91
CA GLY A 212 -8.07 19.62 -11.96
C GLY A 212 -7.57 18.95 -13.24
N THR A 213 -6.25 18.78 -13.37
CA THR A 213 -5.60 18.16 -14.55
C THR A 213 -4.90 16.84 -14.24
N THR A 214 -4.97 16.40 -12.99
CA THR A 214 -4.54 15.07 -12.52
C THR A 214 -5.76 14.38 -11.92
N PHE A 215 -5.90 13.07 -12.18
CA PHE A 215 -7.03 12.28 -11.70
C PHE A 215 -7.00 12.19 -10.16
N PRO A 216 -8.08 12.55 -9.45
CA PRO A 216 -8.15 12.52 -8.00
C PRO A 216 -8.16 11.06 -7.51
N GLY A 217 -7.34 10.75 -6.50
CA GLY A 217 -7.17 9.37 -6.03
C GLY A 217 -6.47 8.46 -7.04
N GLY A 218 -5.90 9.05 -8.08
CA GLY A 218 -5.04 8.39 -9.04
C GLY A 218 -3.60 8.30 -8.53
N SER A 219 -2.93 7.21 -8.88
CA SER A 219 -1.52 7.01 -8.59
C SER A 219 -0.67 8.02 -9.39
N ALA A 220 -0.50 9.21 -8.83
CA ALA A 220 0.54 10.14 -9.24
C ALA A 220 1.85 9.35 -9.22
N GLY A 221 2.47 9.21 -10.40
CA GLY A 221 3.38 8.10 -10.70
C GLY A 221 4.37 7.80 -9.58
N THR A 222 4.44 6.53 -9.16
CA THR A 222 5.36 6.00 -8.14
C THR A 222 5.72 7.05 -7.10
N ALA A 223 4.92 7.18 -6.04
CA ALA A 223 5.41 7.86 -4.85
C ALA A 223 6.76 7.19 -4.54
N ASP A 224 7.81 8.00 -4.43
CA ASP A 224 9.11 7.46 -4.07
C ASP A 224 8.91 6.77 -2.72
N THR A 225 8.92 5.44 -2.73
CA THR A 225 8.61 4.63 -1.55
C THR A 225 9.64 4.90 -0.45
N LYS A 226 10.84 5.37 -0.81
CA LYS A 226 11.83 5.90 0.13
C LYS A 226 11.38 7.20 0.79
N THR A 227 10.71 8.08 0.06
CA THR A 227 10.10 9.31 0.59
C THR A 227 8.91 8.97 1.49
N ALA A 228 8.06 8.03 1.09
CA ALA A 228 6.88 7.60 1.87
C ALA A 228 7.25 7.03 3.25
N VAL A 229 8.36 6.31 3.35
CA VAL A 229 8.87 5.70 4.59
C VAL A 229 10.02 6.48 5.23
N SER A 230 10.35 7.66 4.70
CA SER A 230 11.37 8.53 5.30
C SER A 230 10.92 8.93 6.71
N ASN A 231 11.83 8.81 7.67
CA ASN A 231 11.55 9.06 9.10
C ASN A 231 10.37 8.26 9.68
N ALA A 232 9.96 7.17 9.03
CA ALA A 232 8.84 6.33 9.45
C ALA A 232 9.29 5.08 10.23
N HIS A 233 10.59 4.95 10.50
CA HIS A 233 11.18 3.77 11.16
C HIS A 233 10.78 2.43 10.51
N ALA A 234 10.70 2.43 9.18
CA ALA A 234 10.23 1.27 8.43
C ALA A 234 11.18 0.07 8.57
N SER A 235 10.60 -1.10 8.84
CA SER A 235 11.34 -2.37 9.00
C SER A 235 10.52 -3.54 8.47
N THR A 236 11.17 -4.51 7.85
CA THR A 236 10.51 -5.72 7.37
C THR A 236 10.48 -6.80 8.46
N ALA A 237 9.48 -7.68 8.43
CA ALA A 237 9.27 -8.68 9.48
C ALA A 237 10.36 -9.77 9.53
N ASP A 238 11.22 -9.88 8.53
CA ASP A 238 12.35 -10.81 8.46
C ASP A 238 13.64 -10.29 9.13
N GLN A 239 13.68 -9.03 9.58
CA GLN A 239 14.82 -8.45 10.30
C GLN A 239 14.96 -9.06 11.71
N ALA A 240 15.47 -10.28 11.79
CA ALA A 240 15.58 -11.08 13.02
C ALA A 240 16.79 -10.74 13.91
N LYS A 241 17.73 -9.89 13.43
CA LYS A 241 18.96 -9.55 14.16
C LYS A 241 18.80 -8.40 15.16
N ALA A 242 17.63 -7.77 15.21
CA ALA A 242 17.36 -6.67 16.13
C ALA A 242 16.72 -7.20 17.42
N CYS A 243 17.47 -7.20 18.53
CA CYS A 243 16.92 -7.46 19.85
C CYS A 243 16.25 -6.19 20.40
N ALA A 244 15.09 -6.34 21.02
CA ALA A 244 14.49 -5.24 21.76
C ALA A 244 15.35 -4.94 23.00
N LYS A 245 15.65 -3.66 23.25
CA LYS A 245 16.22 -3.26 24.54
C LYS A 245 15.14 -3.44 25.60
N VAL A 246 15.36 -4.40 26.50
CA VAL A 246 14.53 -4.56 27.70
C VAL A 246 14.78 -3.40 28.66
N SER A 247 13.74 -3.05 29.41
CA SER A 247 13.81 -2.01 30.42
C SER A 247 14.86 -2.39 31.48
N PRO A 248 15.81 -1.50 31.83
CA PRO A 248 16.70 -1.70 32.96
C PRO A 248 15.98 -1.46 34.30
N TYR A 249 14.74 -0.97 34.27
CA TYR A 249 13.96 -0.67 35.46
C TYR A 249 13.21 -1.89 35.97
N LYS A 250 13.00 -1.94 37.29
CA LYS A 250 12.25 -2.99 37.99
C LYS A 250 10.75 -2.82 37.77
N THR A 251 10.27 -3.19 36.59
CA THR A 251 8.86 -3.05 36.19
C THR A 251 8.04 -4.32 36.42
N VAL A 252 8.67 -5.41 36.87
CA VAL A 252 8.00 -6.71 37.08
C VAL A 252 8.09 -7.09 38.55
N THR A 253 7.01 -7.65 39.09
CA THR A 253 6.99 -8.22 40.44
C THR A 253 6.68 -9.70 40.34
N LEU A 254 7.61 -10.54 40.80
CA LEU A 254 7.44 -11.99 40.87
C LEU A 254 7.56 -12.42 42.34
N ASN A 255 6.55 -13.13 42.86
CA ASN A 255 6.51 -13.56 44.27
C ASN A 255 6.75 -12.41 45.29
N GLY A 256 6.27 -11.20 44.98
CA GLY A 256 6.45 -10.01 45.83
C GLY A 256 7.80 -9.32 45.70
N VAL A 257 8.72 -9.81 44.85
CA VAL A 257 10.03 -9.20 44.62
C VAL A 257 10.00 -8.38 43.32
N SER A 258 10.28 -7.08 43.42
CA SER A 258 10.43 -6.22 42.24
C SER A 258 11.79 -6.44 41.57
N MET A 259 11.74 -6.70 40.27
CA MET A 259 12.87 -7.09 39.44
C MET A 259 12.70 -6.58 38.00
N THR A 260 13.80 -6.55 37.26
CA THR A 260 13.80 -6.22 35.83
C THR A 260 13.11 -7.32 35.02
N PRO A 261 12.59 -7.02 33.82
CA PRO A 261 12.06 -8.05 32.92
C PRO A 261 13.04 -9.19 32.64
N SER A 262 14.35 -8.92 32.57
CA SER A 262 15.39 -9.92 32.37
C SER A 262 15.58 -10.86 33.57
N GLU A 263 15.54 -10.31 34.79
CA GLU A 263 15.61 -11.10 36.02
C GLU A 263 14.37 -11.98 36.17
N ALA A 264 13.19 -11.43 35.88
CA ALA A 264 11.92 -12.17 35.91
C ALA A 264 11.92 -13.34 34.92
N TYR A 265 12.42 -13.14 33.70
CA TYR A 265 12.56 -14.21 32.71
C TYR A 265 13.53 -15.30 33.18
N ALA A 266 14.68 -14.92 33.74
CA ALA A 266 15.67 -15.85 34.25
C ALA A 266 15.17 -16.70 35.43
N GLU A 267 14.22 -16.19 36.21
CA GLU A 267 13.59 -16.88 37.34
C GLU A 267 12.45 -17.81 36.90
N ALA A 268 11.82 -17.53 35.75
CA ALA A 268 10.68 -18.27 35.23
C ALA A 268 11.06 -19.55 34.45
N ARG A 269 12.19 -20.20 34.74
CA ARG A 269 12.73 -21.36 33.97
C ARG A 269 11.81 -22.59 33.90
N ASN A 270 10.81 -22.68 34.78
CA ASN A 270 9.84 -23.77 34.82
C ASN A 270 8.60 -23.48 33.95
N LYS A 271 8.53 -22.33 33.30
CA LYS A 271 7.52 -22.03 32.27
C LYS A 271 8.13 -22.36 30.92
N PRO A 272 7.52 -23.26 30.12
CA PRO A 272 7.96 -23.50 28.76
C PRO A 272 8.06 -22.17 28.03
N ASP A 273 9.16 -21.96 27.33
CA ASP A 273 9.22 -20.86 26.39
C ASP A 273 8.13 -21.11 25.36
N SER A 274 7.50 -20.05 24.86
CA SER A 274 6.55 -20.22 23.76
C SER A 274 7.21 -20.85 22.51
N ASP A 275 8.56 -20.90 22.47
CA ASP A 275 9.43 -21.50 21.45
C ASP A 275 9.82 -22.96 21.65
N SER A 276 9.51 -23.57 22.81
CA SER A 276 9.76 -24.98 23.13
C SER A 276 8.47 -25.80 23.15
#